data_AF-A0A932UAR3-F1
#
_entry.id   AF-A0A932UAR3-F1
#
_cell.length_a   1.000
_cell.length_b   1.000
_cell.length_c   1.000
_cell.angle_alpha   90.00
_cell.angle_beta   90.00
_cell.angle_gamma   90.00
#
_symmetry.space_group_name_H-M   'P 1'
#
loop_
_entity.id
_entity.type
_entity.pdbx_description
1 polymer ?
#
loop_
_entity_poly.entity_id
_entity_poly.type
_entity_poly.pdbx_seq_one_letter_code
_entity_poly.pdbx_strand_id
1 'polypeptide(L)'
;ESRVRELADGRIYTGKQALERKLIDEFGGLDDAVAHAGKLGGITGEPRVIDRQRNSFWESLFNPAGAATTERSLIATALRRLHLDQPVGFKYLYAP
;
A
#
# COMPACT_ATOMS: atom_id res chain seq x y z
N GLU A 1 -8.33 -13.88 -22.55
CA GLU A 1 -7.55 -14.46 -21.43
C GLU A 1 -6.03 -14.48 -21.65
N SER A 2 -5.53 -14.73 -22.86
CA SER A 2 -4.08 -14.83 -23.15
C SER A 2 -3.27 -13.61 -22.68
N ARG A 3 -3.72 -12.40 -23.02
CA ARG A 3 -3.07 -11.13 -22.65
C ARG A 3 -2.92 -10.92 -21.14
N VAL A 4 -3.89 -11.39 -20.34
CA VAL A 4 -3.86 -11.27 -18.87
C VAL A 4 -2.86 -12.27 -18.28
N ARG A 5 -2.82 -13.51 -18.80
CA ARG A 5 -1.83 -14.52 -18.37
C ARG A 5 -0.39 -14.11 -18.69
N GLU A 6 -0.17 -13.41 -19.80
CA GLU A 6 1.15 -12.87 -20.15
C GLU A 6 1.64 -11.77 -19.20
N LEU A 7 0.73 -10.96 -18.66
CA LEU A 7 1.05 -9.85 -17.76
C LEU A 7 1.09 -10.26 -16.28
N ALA A 8 0.36 -11.31 -15.90
CA ALA A 8 0.22 -11.80 -14.53
C ALA A 8 1.30 -12.84 -14.15
N ASP A 9 2.56 -12.53 -14.43
CA ASP A 9 3.73 -13.38 -14.13
C ASP A 9 4.36 -13.11 -12.75
N GLY A 10 3.78 -12.17 -11.99
CA GLY A 10 4.25 -11.77 -10.66
C GLY A 10 5.32 -10.68 -10.65
N ARG A 11 5.70 -10.12 -11.80
CA ARG A 11 6.68 -9.03 -11.88
C ARG A 11 6.10 -7.69 -11.45
N ILE A 12 6.98 -6.83 -10.94
CA ILE A 12 6.65 -5.44 -10.59
C ILE A 12 6.77 -4.56 -11.84
N TYR A 13 5.76 -3.73 -12.07
CA TYR A 13 5.76 -2.72 -13.14
C TYR A 13 5.89 -1.31 -12.56
N THR A 14 6.70 -0.48 -13.20
CA THR A 14 6.67 0.97 -12.95
C THR A 14 5.36 1.56 -13.47
N GLY A 15 4.97 2.74 -12.97
CA GLY A 15 3.74 3.40 -13.42
C GLY A 15 3.69 3.63 -14.94
N LYS A 16 4.83 3.95 -15.58
CA LYS A 16 4.93 4.10 -17.06
C LYS A 16 4.63 2.79 -17.77
N GLN A 17 5.25 1.70 -17.32
CA GLN A 17 5.03 0.38 -17.88
C GLN A 17 3.59 -0.10 -17.67
N ALA A 18 2.98 0.25 -16.53
CA ALA A 18 1.59 -0.07 -16.21
C ALA A 18 0.61 0.66 -17.14
N LEU A 19 0.84 1.96 -17.40
CA LEU A 19 0.01 2.75 -18.31
C LEU A 19 0.07 2.22 -19.75
N GLU A 20 1.26 1.93 -20.27
CA GLU A 20 1.45 1.34 -21.61
C GLU A 20 0.72 0.00 -21.77
N ARG A 21 0.62 -0.77 -20.69
CA ARG A 21 -0.06 -2.08 -20.64
C ARG A 21 -1.55 -1.98 -20.30
N LYS A 22 -2.08 -0.77 -20.09
CA LYS A 22 -3.45 -0.49 -19.64
C LYS A 22 -3.80 -1.18 -18.32
N LEU A 23 -2.82 -1.28 -17.43
CA LEU A 23 -3.03 -1.76 -16.04
C LEU A 23 -3.51 -0.62 -15.12
N ILE A 24 -3.26 0.63 -15.51
CA ILE A 24 -3.79 1.84 -14.89
C ILE A 24 -4.37 2.73 -15.99
N ASP A 25 -5.31 3.59 -15.63
CA ASP A 25 -5.95 4.51 -16.58
C ASP A 25 -5.11 5.78 -16.78
N GLU A 26 -4.64 6.39 -15.70
CA GLU A 26 -3.95 7.68 -15.71
C GLU A 26 -2.92 7.81 -14.58
N PHE A 27 -2.06 8.82 -14.68
CA PHE A 27 -1.16 9.23 -13.61
C PHE A 27 -1.79 10.33 -12.76
N GLY A 28 -1.70 10.21 -11.44
CA GLY A 28 -2.17 11.22 -10.52
C GLY A 28 -1.86 10.86 -9.06
N GLY A 29 -2.11 11.81 -8.17
CA GLY A 29 -2.08 11.60 -6.73
C GLY A 29 -3.41 11.10 -6.18
N LEU A 30 -3.50 11.04 -4.85
CA LEU A 30 -4.75 10.72 -4.16
C LEU A 30 -5.82 11.77 -4.43
N ASP A 31 -5.47 13.05 -4.45
CA ASP A 31 -6.41 14.15 -4.63
C ASP A 31 -7.06 14.10 -6.03
N ASP A 32 -6.29 13.78 -7.07
CA ASP A 32 -6.79 13.61 -8.43
C ASP A 32 -7.78 12.44 -8.53
N ALA A 33 -7.46 11.33 -7.85
CA ALA A 33 -8.31 10.15 -7.77
C ALA A 33 -9.63 10.44 -7.03
N VAL A 34 -9.57 11.19 -5.93
CA VAL A 34 -10.75 11.62 -5.16
C VAL A 34 -11.63 12.53 -6.00
N ALA A 35 -11.04 13.52 -6.69
CA ALA A 35 -11.78 14.42 -7.56
C ALA A 35 -12.45 13.67 -8.73
N HIS A 36 -11.75 12.72 -9.36
CA HIS A 36 -12.33 11.86 -10.40
C HIS A 36 -13.48 11.01 -9.86
N ALA A 37 -13.29 10.36 -8.72
CA ALA A 37 -14.34 9.57 -8.08
C ALA A 37 -15.56 10.44 -7.72
N GLY A 38 -15.35 11.65 -7.22
CA GLY A 38 -16.41 12.61 -6.92
C GLY A 38 -17.21 13.02 -8.15
N LYS A 39 -16.53 13.31 -9.27
CA LYS A 39 -17.17 13.61 -10.56
C LYS A 39 -18.00 12.43 -11.07
N LEU A 40 -17.46 11.22 -11.03
CA LEU A 40 -18.16 10.00 -11.43
C LEU A 40 -19.36 9.68 -10.53
N GLY A 41 -19.26 10.02 -9.24
CA GLY A 41 -20.32 9.88 -8.24
C GLY A 41 -21.35 11.02 -8.24
N GLY A 42 -21.21 12.02 -9.12
CA GLY A 42 -22.14 13.16 -9.20
C GLY A 42 -22.06 14.13 -8.01
N ILE A 43 -20.96 14.13 -7.26
CA ILE A 43 -20.76 15.05 -6.14
C ILE A 43 -20.42 16.43 -6.69
N THR A 44 -21.19 17.45 -6.29
CA THR A 44 -20.92 18.84 -6.62
C THR A 44 -19.99 19.45 -5.59
N GLY A 45 -18.85 19.98 -6.02
CA GLY A 45 -17.84 20.58 -5.14
C GLY A 45 -16.78 19.58 -4.67
N GLU A 46 -16.09 19.90 -3.56
CA GLU A 46 -15.01 19.06 -3.04
C GLU A 46 -15.56 17.80 -2.33
N PRO A 47 -15.16 16.59 -2.77
CA PRO A 47 -15.59 15.36 -2.14
C PRO A 47 -15.02 15.21 -0.74
N ARG A 48 -15.88 14.91 0.24
CA ARG A 48 -15.45 14.61 1.61
C ARG A 48 -14.93 13.18 1.70
N VAL A 49 -13.62 13.03 1.93
CA VAL A 49 -12.99 11.71 2.21
C VAL A 49 -13.17 11.36 3.68
N ILE A 50 -13.68 10.16 3.97
CA ILE A 50 -13.82 9.63 5.33
C ILE A 50 -12.99 8.35 5.41
N ASP A 51 -11.91 8.39 6.18
CA ASP A 51 -11.14 7.18 6.50
C ASP A 51 -11.86 6.39 7.60
N ARG A 52 -12.24 5.15 7.29
CA ARG A 52 -12.83 4.24 8.27
C ARG A 52 -11.71 3.49 8.97
N GLN A 53 -10.95 4.19 9.81
CA GLN A 53 -9.98 3.54 10.66
C GLN A 53 -10.70 2.52 11.53
N ARG A 54 -10.32 1.24 11.39
CA ARG A 54 -10.60 0.26 12.42
C ARG A 54 -9.71 0.67 13.58
N ASN A 55 -10.29 1.36 14.56
CA ASN A 55 -9.60 1.82 15.77
C ASN A 55 -9.14 0.64 16.64
N SER A 56 -8.19 -0.16 16.15
CA SER A 56 -7.59 -1.28 16.91
C SER A 56 -6.37 -0.86 17.72
N PHE A 57 -5.96 0.41 17.65
CA PHE A 57 -4.87 0.93 18.47
C PHE A 57 -5.24 0.92 19.97
N TRP A 58 -6.40 1.47 20.33
CA TRP A 58 -6.88 1.48 21.71
C TRP A 58 -7.37 0.10 22.15
N GLU A 59 -8.00 -0.70 21.27
CA GLU A 59 -8.38 -2.09 21.57
C GLU A 59 -7.16 -2.97 21.90
N SER A 60 -6.02 -2.75 21.24
CA SER A 60 -4.77 -3.46 21.52
C SER A 60 -4.08 -3.00 22.81
N LEU A 61 -4.35 -1.77 23.26
CA LEU A 61 -3.86 -1.25 24.53
C LEU A 61 -4.74 -1.68 25.73
N PHE A 62 -6.04 -1.84 25.53
CA PHE A 62 -7.02 -2.15 26.59
C PHE A 62 -7.44 -3.63 26.66
N ASN A 63 -6.85 -4.52 25.86
CA ASN A 63 -7.03 -5.96 25.99
C ASN A 63 -5.84 -6.62 26.72
N PRO A 64 -5.86 -6.74 28.07
CA PRO A 64 -4.78 -7.35 28.84
C PRO A 64 -4.71 -8.89 28.72
N ALA A 65 -5.48 -9.51 27.82
CA ALA A 65 -5.44 -10.95 27.57
C ALA A 65 -4.62 -11.27 26.30
N GLY A 66 -3.29 -11.16 26.41
CA GLY A 66 -2.39 -11.45 25.28
C GLY A 66 -0.92 -11.58 25.67
N ALA A 67 -0.62 -11.94 26.93
CA ALA A 67 0.73 -12.30 27.37
C ALA A 67 1.14 -13.67 26.79
N ALA A 68 1.41 -13.70 25.48
CA ALA A 68 2.11 -14.79 24.80
C ALA A 68 3.02 -14.19 23.71
N THR A 69 3.93 -13.30 24.14
CA THR A 69 4.91 -12.63 23.27
C THR A 69 6.32 -13.06 23.68
N THR A 70 6.69 -14.29 23.35
CA THR A 70 8.09 -14.75 23.47
C THR A 70 8.61 -15.31 22.14
N GLU A 71 7.78 -15.96 21.33
CA GLU A 71 8.24 -16.59 20.08
C GLU A 71 8.34 -15.64 18.87
N ARG A 72 7.55 -14.55 18.83
CA ARG A 72 7.62 -13.54 17.75
C ARG A 72 8.94 -12.74 17.74
N SER A 73 9.69 -12.78 18.84
CA SER A 73 10.95 -12.06 19.01
C SER A 73 12.05 -12.55 18.08
N LEU A 74 12.17 -13.88 17.88
CA LEU A 74 13.27 -14.46 17.12
C LEU A 74 13.13 -14.21 15.61
N ILE A 75 11.91 -14.34 15.07
CA ILE A 75 11.63 -14.06 13.65
C ILE A 75 11.86 -12.58 13.35
N ALA A 76 11.35 -11.68 14.19
CA ALA A 76 11.57 -10.24 14.03
C ALA A 76 13.06 -9.85 14.11
N THR A 77 13.81 -10.47 15.03
CA THR A 77 15.26 -10.25 15.17
C THR A 77 16.03 -10.78 13.96
N ALA A 78 15.66 -11.96 13.44
CA ALA A 78 16.26 -12.53 12.24
C ALA A 78 16.01 -11.67 10.99
N LEU A 79 14.79 -11.16 10.82
CA LEU A 79 14.42 -10.29 9.70
C LEU A 79 15.22 -8.98 9.71
N ARG A 80 15.38 -8.35 10.87
CA ARG A 80 16.21 -7.14 11.02
C ARG A 80 17.69 -7.40 10.71
N ARG A 81 18.24 -8.53 11.19
CA ARG A 81 19.63 -8.90 10.94
C ARG A 81 19.89 -9.15 9.44
N LEU A 82 18.92 -9.70 8.75
CA LEU A 82 18.97 -9.91 7.30
C LEU A 82 18.62 -8.65 6.48
N HIS A 83 18.34 -7.52 7.14
CA HIS A 83 17.85 -6.28 6.51
C HIS A 83 16.59 -6.48 5.65
N LEU A 84 15.86 -7.58 5.86
CA LEU A 84 14.62 -7.92 5.16
C LEU A 84 13.40 -7.19 5.75
N ASP A 85 13.59 -6.47 6.84
CA ASP A 85 12.60 -5.54 7.44
C ASP A 85 12.58 -4.18 6.72
N GLN A 86 13.47 -3.97 5.75
CA GLN A 86 13.48 -2.74 4.97
C GLN A 86 12.36 -2.78 3.92
N PRO A 87 11.55 -1.71 3.80
CA PRO A 87 10.60 -1.62 2.70
C PRO A 87 11.38 -1.66 1.39
N VAL A 88 11.10 -2.70 0.59
CA VAL A 88 11.63 -2.86 -0.76
C VAL A 88 10.94 -1.87 -1.68
N GLY A 89 11.72 -1.03 -2.37
CA GLY A 89 11.20 0.01 -3.24
C GLY A 89 12.32 0.87 -3.82
N PHE A 90 11.97 1.69 -4.81
CA PHE A 90 12.88 2.66 -5.39
C PHE A 90 13.19 3.75 -4.35
N LYS A 91 14.46 3.87 -3.96
CA LYS A 91 14.93 4.88 -3.02
C LYS A 91 15.82 5.88 -3.75
N TYR A 92 15.56 7.17 -3.53
CA TYR A 92 16.48 8.22 -3.95
C TYR A 92 17.51 8.44 -2.83
N LEU A 93 18.65 7.76 -2.94
CA LEU A 93 19.73 7.84 -1.95
C LEU A 93 20.85 8.72 -2.49
N TYR A 94 21.25 9.71 -1.70
CA TYR A 94 22.42 10.53 -1.96
C TYR A 94 23.53 10.14 -0.97
N ALA A 95 24.69 9.74 -1.47
CA ALA A 95 25.88 9.49 -0.67
C ALA A 95 26.83 10.69 -0.82
N PRO A 96 27.17 11.39 0.28
CA PRO A 96 28.12 12.49 0.26
C PRO A 96 29.57 12.04 0.05
#